data_AF-A0A0P7ZEU6-F1
#
_entry.id   AF-A0A0P7ZEU6-F1
#
_cell.length_a   1.000
_cell.length_b   1.000
_cell.length_c   1.000
_cell.angle_alpha   90.00
_cell.angle_beta   90.00
_cell.angle_gamma   90.00
#
_symmetry.space_group_name_H-M   'P 1'
#
loop_
_entity.id
_entity.type
_entity.pdbx_description
1 polymer ?
#
loop_
_entity_poly.entity_id
_entity_poly.type
_entity_poly.pdbx_seq_one_letter_code
_entity_poly.pdbx_strand_id
1 'polypeptide(L)'
;MSLIDFINRNFIEGIVNDTSYNHFDMITYVIILFAGVLAITKLLNKLRIKVDEEFVIATIPFIFMGSVYRVIEDADILKPPVKYFFITPLIFFVIFAICFGTLLVARYLEKRKKIKNYIHTYAITGLILSLAGVVILIFNTSSTWNPGILVYALVPAIALTEIVKK
;
A
#
# COMPACT_ATOMS: atom_id res chain seq x y z
N MET A 1 21.54 28.22 6.41
CA MET A 1 21.04 26.83 6.40
C MET A 1 21.18 26.31 4.99
N SER A 2 21.95 25.23 4.78
CA SER A 2 22.11 24.68 3.43
C SER A 2 20.83 23.97 3.00
N LEU A 3 20.66 23.77 1.68
CA LEU A 3 19.53 22.99 1.16
C LEU A 3 19.51 21.56 1.72
N ILE A 4 20.70 20.99 1.95
CA ILE A 4 20.87 19.65 2.52
C ILE A 4 20.36 19.62 3.95
N ASP A 5 20.69 20.63 4.76
CA ASP A 5 20.21 20.73 6.15
C ASP A 5 18.68 20.86 6.19
N PHE A 6 18.10 21.59 5.23
CA PHE A 6 16.65 21.71 5.10
C PHE A 6 15.99 20.38 4.77
N ILE A 7 16.53 19.63 3.80
CA ILE A 7 16.00 18.32 3.43
C ILE A 7 16.14 17.33 4.59
N ASN A 8 17.31 17.28 5.22
CA ASN A 8 17.56 16.36 6.32
C ASN A 8 16.60 16.61 7.47
N ARG A 9 16.48 17.86 7.92
CA ARG A 9 15.62 18.22 9.06
C ARG A 9 14.13 18.02 8.79
N ASN A 10 13.65 18.40 7.61
CA ASN A 10 12.21 18.40 7.34
C ASN A 10 11.70 17.08 6.75
N PHE A 11 12.55 16.21 6.18
CA PHE A 11 12.10 14.98 5.52
C PHE A 11 12.80 13.73 6.05
N ILE A 12 14.11 13.76 6.29
CA ILE A 12 14.87 12.54 6.60
C ILE A 12 14.82 12.20 8.09
N GLU A 13 15.06 13.19 8.96
CA GLU A 13 15.07 12.98 10.41
C GLU A 13 13.73 12.42 10.91
N GLY A 14 12.62 12.90 10.36
CA GLY A 14 11.30 12.40 10.75
C GLY A 14 11.07 10.94 10.37
N ILE A 15 11.54 10.52 9.19
CA ILE A 15 11.43 9.12 8.73
C ILE A 15 12.37 8.21 9.53
N VAL A 16 13.60 8.65 9.81
CA VAL A 16 14.58 7.83 10.53
C VAL A 16 14.18 7.62 11.99
N ASN A 17 13.56 8.63 12.60
CA ASN A 17 13.13 8.59 14.00
C ASN A 17 11.64 8.20 14.17
N ASP A 18 10.93 7.88 13.09
CA ASP A 18 9.50 7.55 13.07
C ASP A 18 8.63 8.58 13.83
N THR A 19 8.86 9.87 13.54
CA THR A 19 8.13 10.98 14.18
C THR A 19 6.97 11.47 13.33
N SER A 20 6.04 12.19 13.94
CA SER A 20 4.92 12.82 13.23
C SER A 20 5.36 13.82 12.16
N TYR A 21 4.52 13.98 11.14
CA TYR A 21 4.70 14.93 10.05
C TYR A 21 4.78 16.38 10.53
N ASN A 22 5.64 17.16 9.88
CA ASN A 22 5.67 18.61 10.00
C ASN A 22 4.82 19.29 8.90
N HIS A 23 4.85 20.62 8.84
CA HIS A 23 4.04 21.34 7.85
C HIS A 23 4.60 21.21 6.42
N PHE A 24 5.93 21.15 6.29
CA PHE A 24 6.60 21.09 4.99
C PHE A 24 6.42 19.74 4.33
N ASP A 25 6.64 18.66 5.09
CA ASP A 25 6.51 17.30 4.57
C ASP A 25 5.04 16.97 4.23
N MET A 26 4.07 17.36 5.07
CA MET A 26 2.64 17.18 4.83
C MET A 26 2.20 17.84 3.52
N ILE A 27 2.52 19.13 3.33
CA ILE A 27 2.17 19.86 2.11
C ILE A 27 2.83 19.20 0.90
N THR A 28 4.09 18.79 1.02
CA THR A 28 4.83 18.14 -0.05
C THR A 28 4.17 16.82 -0.47
N TYR A 29 3.81 15.97 0.49
CA TYR A 29 3.18 14.67 0.19
C TYR A 29 1.76 14.82 -0.36
N VAL A 30 1.00 15.83 0.08
CA VAL A 30 -0.30 16.17 -0.52
C VAL A 30 -0.11 16.56 -1.99
N ILE A 31 0.84 17.44 -2.31
CA ILE A 31 1.13 17.85 -3.69
C ILE A 31 1.54 16.64 -4.54
N ILE A 32 2.42 15.78 -4.01
CA ILE A 32 2.86 14.55 -4.70
C ILE A 32 1.67 13.62 -4.96
N LEU A 33 0.75 13.46 -4.00
CA LEU A 33 -0.43 12.63 -4.14
C LEU A 33 -1.34 13.15 -5.27
N PHE A 34 -1.67 14.44 -5.27
CA PHE A 34 -2.49 15.03 -6.33
C PHE A 34 -1.83 14.93 -7.71
N ALA A 35 -0.52 15.26 -7.80
CA ALA A 35 0.24 15.10 -9.03
C ALA A 35 0.27 13.64 -9.49
N GLY A 36 0.44 12.70 -8.56
CA GLY A 36 0.43 11.26 -8.79
C GLY A 36 -0.89 10.77 -9.37
N VAL A 37 -2.04 11.20 -8.82
CA VAL A 37 -3.38 10.88 -9.33
C VAL A 37 -3.58 11.39 -10.76
N LEU A 38 -3.13 12.61 -11.07
CA LEU A 38 -3.20 13.15 -12.43
C LEU A 38 -2.26 12.43 -13.40
N ALA A 39 -1.08 12.01 -12.93
CA ALA A 39 -0.12 11.27 -13.75
C ALA A 39 -0.61 9.85 -14.04
N ILE A 40 -1.13 9.14 -13.04
CA ILE A 40 -1.60 7.76 -13.20
C ILE A 40 -2.84 7.69 -14.09
N THR A 41 -3.79 8.60 -13.95
CA THR A 41 -4.99 8.65 -14.81
C THR A 41 -4.62 8.84 -16.28
N LYS A 42 -3.70 9.77 -16.58
CA LYS A 42 -3.15 9.95 -17.93
C LYS A 42 -2.46 8.68 -18.44
N LEU A 43 -1.69 8.00 -17.59
CA LEU A 43 -0.94 6.81 -17.96
C LEU A 43 -1.86 5.61 -18.23
N LEU A 44 -2.88 5.37 -17.39
CA LEU A 44 -3.89 4.33 -17.59
C LEU A 44 -4.67 4.55 -18.89
N ASN A 45 -5.05 5.80 -19.17
CA ASN A 45 -5.70 6.18 -20.44
C ASN A 45 -4.80 5.88 -21.65
N LYS A 46 -3.51 6.22 -21.58
CA LYS A 46 -2.54 5.91 -22.64
C LYS A 46 -2.39 4.40 -22.86
N LEU A 47 -2.46 3.61 -21.80
CA LEU A 47 -2.37 2.14 -21.85
C LEU A 47 -3.69 1.46 -22.23
N ARG A 48 -4.76 2.24 -22.43
CA ARG A 48 -6.14 1.75 -22.67
C ARG A 48 -6.58 0.75 -21.61
N ILE A 49 -6.23 1.00 -20.35
CA ILE A 49 -6.71 0.24 -19.20
C ILE A 49 -7.98 0.93 -18.73
N LYS A 50 -9.09 0.20 -18.70
CA LYS A 50 -10.36 0.72 -18.17
C LYS A 50 -10.32 0.62 -16.64
N VAL A 51 -10.75 1.69 -15.98
CA VAL A 51 -10.96 1.72 -14.53
C VAL A 51 -12.46 1.47 -14.32
N ASP A 52 -12.85 0.21 -14.41
CA ASP A 52 -14.20 -0.27 -14.16
C ASP A 52 -14.30 -0.95 -12.79
N GLU A 53 -15.49 -1.45 -12.45
CA GLU A 53 -15.74 -2.16 -11.19
C GLU A 53 -14.81 -3.36 -11.02
N GLU A 54 -14.54 -4.12 -12.09
CA GLU A 54 -13.63 -5.27 -12.06
C GLU A 54 -12.21 -4.84 -11.70
N PHE A 55 -11.70 -3.75 -12.28
CA PHE A 55 -10.40 -3.20 -11.95
C PHE A 55 -10.31 -2.73 -10.49
N VAL A 56 -11.35 -2.07 -9.98
CA VAL A 56 -11.40 -1.61 -8.59
C VAL A 56 -11.37 -2.82 -7.64
N ILE A 57 -12.21 -3.83 -7.88
CA ILE A 57 -12.23 -5.07 -7.09
C ILE A 57 -10.86 -5.77 -7.14
N ALA A 58 -10.24 -5.83 -8.32
CA ALA A 58 -8.91 -6.44 -8.50
C ALA A 58 -7.80 -5.67 -7.77
N THR A 59 -8.01 -4.39 -7.44
CA THR A 59 -7.06 -3.55 -6.70
C THR A 59 -7.18 -3.73 -5.17
N ILE A 60 -8.35 -4.15 -4.66
CA ILE A 60 -8.61 -4.35 -3.22
C ILE A 60 -7.52 -5.20 -2.53
N PRO A 61 -7.07 -6.33 -3.10
CA PRO A 61 -5.99 -7.12 -2.49
C PRO A 61 -4.73 -6.30 -2.22
N PHE A 62 -4.33 -5.38 -3.11
CA PHE A 62 -3.16 -4.53 -2.90
C PHE A 62 -3.38 -3.45 -1.83
N ILE A 63 -4.62 -2.96 -1.67
CA ILE A 63 -4.97 -2.06 -0.57
C ILE A 63 -4.82 -2.81 0.76
N PHE A 64 -5.36 -4.03 0.83
CA PHE A 64 -5.22 -4.90 1.99
C PHE A 64 -3.74 -5.25 2.27
N MET A 65 -2.94 -5.47 1.23
CA MET A 65 -1.49 -5.62 1.34
C MET A 65 -0.86 -4.43 2.07
N GLY A 66 -1.17 -3.20 1.64
CA GLY A 66 -0.63 -2.00 2.29
C GLY A 66 -0.94 -1.95 3.79
N SER A 67 -2.17 -2.28 4.18
CA SER A 67 -2.56 -2.35 5.59
C SER A 67 -1.78 -3.41 6.36
N VAL A 68 -1.68 -4.63 5.82
CA VAL A 68 -0.97 -5.75 6.47
C VAL A 68 0.51 -5.42 6.66
N TYR A 69 1.17 -4.88 5.65
CA TYR A 69 2.60 -4.56 5.73
C TYR A 69 2.89 -3.36 6.64
N ARG A 70 1.93 -2.44 6.82
CA ARG A 70 2.02 -1.40 7.86
C ARG A 70 2.02 -2.03 9.26
N VAL A 71 1.13 -3.01 9.51
CA VAL A 71 1.09 -3.75 10.78
C VAL A 71 2.38 -4.55 11.01
N ILE A 72 2.96 -5.14 9.96
CA ILE A 72 4.25 -5.83 10.06
C ILE A 72 5.35 -4.89 10.54
N GLU A 73 5.38 -3.66 10.04
CA GLU A 73 6.34 -2.64 10.46
C GLU A 73 6.08 -2.17 11.90
N ASP A 74 4.82 -1.88 12.24
CA ASP A 74 4.43 -1.46 13.61
C ASP A 74 4.72 -2.54 14.66
N ALA A 75 4.67 -3.81 14.27
CA ALA A 75 5.01 -4.95 15.12
C ALA A 75 6.53 -5.15 15.29
N ASP A 76 7.37 -4.26 14.74
CA ASP A 76 8.83 -4.30 14.76
C ASP A 76 9.42 -5.63 14.25
N ILE A 77 8.70 -6.30 13.35
CA ILE A 77 9.13 -7.56 12.74
C ILE A 77 10.28 -7.32 11.75
N LEU A 78 10.30 -6.14 11.12
CA LEU A 78 11.32 -5.75 10.14
C LEU A 78 12.47 -5.01 10.83
N LYS A 79 13.71 -5.36 10.48
CA LYS A 79 14.91 -4.68 10.95
C LYS A 79 15.48 -3.71 9.90
N PRO A 80 16.19 -2.64 10.31
CA PRO A 80 16.96 -1.81 9.38
C PRO A 80 17.95 -2.66 8.54
N PRO A 81 18.18 -2.32 7.27
CA PRO A 81 17.67 -1.14 6.55
C PRO A 81 16.28 -1.35 5.91
N VAL A 82 15.75 -2.57 5.89
CA VAL A 82 14.48 -2.89 5.21
C VAL A 82 13.31 -2.17 5.87
N LYS A 83 13.33 -2.03 7.20
CA LYS A 83 12.31 -1.30 7.98
C LYS A 83 11.98 0.07 7.40
N TYR A 84 12.99 0.85 6.96
CA TYR A 84 12.78 2.21 6.44
C TYR A 84 11.84 2.27 5.23
N PHE A 85 11.79 1.23 4.40
CA PHE A 85 10.88 1.17 3.26
C PHE A 85 9.40 1.09 3.66
N PHE A 86 9.12 0.62 4.87
CA PHE A 86 7.77 0.40 5.40
C PHE A 86 7.34 1.47 6.40
N ILE A 87 8.24 2.39 6.77
CA ILE A 87 7.91 3.59 7.55
C ILE A 87 7.17 4.59 6.66
N THR A 88 6.19 5.30 7.23
CA THR A 88 5.46 6.31 6.48
C THR A 88 6.34 7.54 6.19
N PRO A 89 6.23 8.15 5.00
CA PRO A 89 5.28 7.83 3.94
C PRO A 89 5.83 6.86 2.89
N LEU A 90 7.07 6.36 3.05
CA LEU A 90 7.76 5.58 2.04
C LEU A 90 7.01 4.30 1.66
N ILE A 91 6.32 3.68 2.63
CA ILE A 91 5.46 2.51 2.39
C ILE A 91 4.43 2.75 1.28
N PHE A 92 3.82 3.93 1.17
CA PHE A 92 2.81 4.21 0.15
C PHE A 92 3.41 4.16 -1.25
N PHE A 93 4.65 4.63 -1.42
CA PHE A 93 5.38 4.52 -2.67
C PHE A 93 5.77 3.08 -2.99
N VAL A 94 6.16 2.30 -1.99
CA VAL A 94 6.49 0.87 -2.16
C VAL A 94 5.26 0.08 -2.60
N ILE A 95 4.15 0.22 -1.89
CA ILE A 95 2.89 -0.47 -2.21
C ILE A 95 2.40 -0.03 -3.59
N PHE A 96 2.46 1.28 -3.91
CA PHE A 96 2.12 1.78 -5.23
C PHE A 96 3.02 1.19 -6.33
N ALA A 97 4.34 1.14 -6.12
CA ALA A 97 5.28 0.59 -7.10
C ALA A 97 5.03 -0.89 -7.35
N ILE A 98 4.74 -1.68 -6.30
CA ILE A 98 4.38 -3.10 -6.43
C ILE A 98 3.05 -3.25 -7.18
N CYS A 99 2.02 -2.53 -6.75
CA CYS A 99 0.69 -2.55 -7.33
C CYS A 99 0.73 -2.17 -8.81
N PHE A 100 1.24 -0.97 -9.11
CA PHE A 100 1.30 -0.44 -10.47
C PHE A 100 2.28 -1.22 -11.35
N GLY A 101 3.43 -1.62 -10.81
CA GLY A 101 4.40 -2.47 -11.51
C GLY A 101 3.80 -3.81 -11.90
N THR A 102 3.04 -4.45 -11.01
CA THR A 102 2.32 -5.70 -11.31
C THR A 102 1.28 -5.50 -12.40
N LEU A 103 0.52 -4.40 -12.35
CA LEU A 103 -0.46 -4.06 -13.39
C LEU A 103 0.22 -3.90 -14.77
N LEU A 104 1.35 -3.19 -14.82
CA LEU A 104 2.12 -3.00 -16.05
C LEU A 104 2.66 -4.32 -16.59
N VAL A 105 3.23 -5.16 -15.73
CA VAL A 105 3.76 -6.49 -16.11
C VAL A 105 2.63 -7.39 -16.60
N ALA A 106 1.51 -7.46 -15.90
CA ALA A 106 0.34 -8.25 -16.32
C ALA A 106 -0.16 -7.77 -17.70
N ARG A 107 -0.34 -6.46 -17.87
CA ARG A 107 -0.77 -5.89 -19.16
C ARG A 107 0.23 -6.15 -20.29
N TYR A 108 1.53 -6.12 -19.99
CA TYR A 108 2.58 -6.45 -20.95
C TYR A 108 2.53 -7.94 -21.37
N LEU A 109 2.38 -8.85 -20.41
CA LEU A 109 2.28 -10.29 -20.67
C LEU A 109 1.03 -10.65 -21.49
N GLU A 110 -0.08 -9.95 -21.25
CA GLU A 110 -1.30 -10.14 -22.03
C GLU A 110 -1.11 -9.69 -23.48
N LYS A 111 -0.47 -8.54 -23.71
CA LYS A 111 -0.12 -8.09 -25.08
C LYS A 111 0.78 -9.09 -25.81
N ARG A 112 1.58 -9.86 -25.08
CA ARG A 112 2.42 -10.95 -25.62
C ARG A 112 1.68 -12.29 -25.75
N LYS A 113 0.37 -12.34 -25.50
CA LYS A 113 -0.48 -13.55 -25.50
C LYS A 113 0.01 -14.66 -24.54
N LYS A 114 0.81 -14.30 -23.52
CA LYS A 114 1.27 -15.26 -22.49
C LYS A 114 0.21 -15.53 -21.42
N ILE A 115 -0.68 -14.56 -21.20
CA ILE A 115 -1.80 -14.66 -20.28
C ILE A 115 -3.09 -14.25 -20.99
N LYS A 116 -4.23 -14.80 -20.56
CA LYS A 116 -5.54 -14.53 -21.17
C LYS A 116 -6.25 -13.32 -20.60
N ASN A 117 -6.12 -13.07 -19.29
CA ASN A 117 -6.75 -11.96 -18.60
C ASN A 117 -5.74 -11.31 -17.64
N TYR A 118 -5.35 -10.07 -17.94
CA TYR A 118 -4.42 -9.31 -17.11
C TYR A 118 -5.01 -8.93 -15.74
N ILE A 119 -6.31 -8.63 -15.67
CA ILE A 119 -7.00 -8.21 -14.43
C ILE A 119 -6.99 -9.36 -13.43
N HIS A 120 -7.32 -10.57 -13.89
CA HIS A 120 -7.31 -11.75 -13.03
C HIS A 120 -5.90 -12.07 -12.51
N THR A 121 -4.88 -11.97 -13.37
CA THR A 121 -3.48 -12.20 -12.97
C THR A 121 -3.00 -11.14 -11.97
N TYR A 122 -3.39 -9.88 -12.19
CA TYR A 122 -3.12 -8.77 -11.29
C TYR A 122 -3.77 -8.99 -9.92
N ALA A 123 -5.05 -9.35 -9.89
CA ALA A 123 -5.79 -9.65 -8.66
C ALA A 123 -5.18 -10.81 -7.87
N ILE A 124 -4.86 -11.93 -8.54
CA ILE A 124 -4.22 -13.10 -7.92
C ILE A 124 -2.87 -12.71 -7.31
N THR A 125 -2.07 -11.93 -8.03
CA THR A 125 -0.75 -11.52 -7.53
C THR A 125 -0.89 -10.67 -6.27
N GLY A 126 -1.83 -9.72 -6.27
CA GLY A 126 -2.15 -8.94 -5.07
C GLY A 126 -2.61 -9.82 -3.90
N LEU A 127 -3.49 -10.80 -4.15
CA LEU A 127 -3.96 -11.74 -3.14
C LEU A 127 -2.80 -12.56 -2.53
N ILE A 128 -1.92 -13.09 -3.37
CA ILE A 128 -0.75 -13.88 -2.93
C ILE A 128 0.15 -13.04 -2.04
N LEU A 129 0.46 -11.80 -2.44
CA LEU A 129 1.32 -10.91 -1.66
C LEU A 129 0.68 -10.53 -0.32
N SER A 130 -0.62 -10.25 -0.30
CA SER A 130 -1.32 -9.94 0.95
C SER A 130 -1.36 -11.13 1.90
N LEU A 131 -1.65 -12.33 1.38
CA LEU A 131 -1.62 -13.56 2.17
C LEU A 131 -0.21 -13.85 2.68
N ALA A 132 0.84 -13.60 1.88
CA ALA A 132 2.22 -13.72 2.34
C ALA A 132 2.50 -12.80 3.53
N GLY A 133 2.03 -11.55 3.51
CA GLY A 133 2.12 -10.63 4.64
C GLY A 133 1.41 -11.15 5.90
N VAL A 134 0.18 -11.68 5.76
CA VAL A 134 -0.57 -12.26 6.87
C VAL A 134 0.16 -13.48 7.45
N VAL A 135 0.71 -14.33 6.58
CA VAL A 135 1.50 -15.49 6.99
C VAL A 135 2.74 -15.06 7.77
N ILE A 136 3.45 -14.01 7.32
CA ILE A 136 4.60 -13.44 8.04
C ILE A 136 4.18 -12.95 9.44
N LEU A 137 3.04 -12.25 9.55
CA LEU A 137 2.51 -11.81 10.86
C LEU A 137 2.26 -12.99 11.79
N ILE A 138 1.57 -14.03 11.29
CA ILE A 138 1.21 -15.20 12.09
C ILE A 138 2.46 -15.94 12.60
N PHE A 139 3.47 -16.14 11.73
CA PHE A 139 4.67 -16.86 12.11
C PHE A 139 5.59 -16.10 13.07
N ASN A 140 5.63 -14.76 12.99
CA ASN A 140 6.49 -13.93 13.85
C ASN A 140 5.78 -13.47 15.13
N THR A 141 4.48 -13.67 15.25
CA THR A 141 3.74 -13.34 16.48
C THR A 141 3.94 -14.42 17.53
N SER A 142 4.85 -14.15 18.47
CA SER A 142 5.07 -14.96 19.66
C SER A 142 4.10 -14.56 20.78
N SER A 143 3.12 -15.43 21.06
CA SER A 143 2.32 -15.52 22.30
C SER A 143 0.87 -14.98 22.30
N THR A 144 -0.03 -15.86 22.76
CA THR A 144 -1.48 -15.79 22.94
C THR A 144 -2.30 -15.21 21.79
N TRP A 145 -2.77 -16.08 20.90
CA TRP A 145 -3.86 -15.75 19.98
C TRP A 145 -5.06 -15.27 20.79
N ASN A 146 -5.37 -13.97 20.70
CA ASN A 146 -6.58 -13.41 21.28
C ASN A 146 -7.62 -13.26 20.16
N PRO A 147 -8.55 -14.24 20.00
CA PRO A 147 -9.60 -14.15 18.98
C PRO A 147 -10.52 -12.93 19.17
N GLY A 148 -10.51 -12.30 20.36
CA GLY A 148 -11.19 -11.04 20.62
C GLY A 148 -10.71 -9.90 19.71
N ILE A 149 -9.47 -9.92 19.22
CA ILE A 149 -8.95 -8.92 18.27
C ILE A 149 -9.78 -8.88 16.98
N LEU A 150 -10.21 -10.05 16.48
CA LEU A 150 -11.10 -10.11 15.31
C LEU A 150 -12.45 -9.50 15.60
N VAL A 151 -12.98 -9.70 16.81
CA VAL A 151 -14.24 -9.07 17.24
C VAL A 151 -14.07 -7.55 17.31
N TYR A 152 -13.00 -7.05 17.92
CA TYR A 152 -12.71 -5.62 18.00
C TYR A 152 -12.47 -4.96 16.64
N ALA A 153 -11.95 -5.70 15.65
CA ALA A 153 -11.75 -5.17 14.30
C ALA A 153 -13.02 -5.24 13.44
N LEU A 154 -13.77 -6.35 13.50
CA LEU A 154 -14.92 -6.60 12.63
C LEU A 154 -16.18 -5.88 13.09
N VAL A 155 -16.44 -5.79 14.40
CA VAL A 155 -17.67 -5.15 14.91
C VAL A 155 -17.78 -3.68 14.49
N PRO A 156 -16.73 -2.83 14.64
CA PRO A 156 -16.77 -1.46 14.15
C PRO A 156 -16.91 -1.39 12.62
N ALA A 157 -16.23 -2.26 11.88
CA ALA A 157 -16.32 -2.30 10.42
C ALA A 157 -17.73 -2.63 9.93
N ILE A 158 -18.38 -3.63 10.54
CA ILE A 158 -19.76 -4.03 10.24
C ILE A 158 -20.71 -2.90 10.63
N ALA A 159 -20.57 -2.32 11.83
CA ALA A 159 -21.41 -1.21 12.30
C ALA A 159 -21.32 0.00 11.37
N LEU A 160 -20.11 0.38 10.94
CA LEU A 160 -19.90 1.45 9.96
C LEU A 160 -20.57 1.12 8.61
N THR A 161 -20.47 -0.12 8.15
CA THR A 161 -21.07 -0.55 6.87
C THR A 161 -22.61 -0.45 6.92
N GLU A 162 -23.23 -0.80 8.05
CA GLU A 162 -24.67 -0.69 8.24
C GLU A 162 -25.15 0.76 8.37
N ILE A 163 -24.33 1.65 8.96
CA ILE A 163 -24.61 3.10 9.01
C ILE A 163 -24.58 3.71 7.61
N VAL A 164 -23.60 3.32 6.77
CA VAL A 164 -23.42 3.87 5.42
C VAL A 164 -24.46 3.34 4.41
N LYS A 165 -25.03 2.16 4.67
CA LYS A 165 -26.11 1.60 3.83
C LYS A 165 -27.48 2.24 4.05
N LYS A 166 -27.66 3.03 5.11
CA LYS A 166 -28.89 3.81 5.35
C LYS A 166 -28.82 5.16 4.65
#